data_AF-A0AAV3QGJ8-F1
#
_entry.id   AF-A0AAV3QGJ8-F1
#
_cell.length_a   1.000
_cell.length_b   1.000
_cell.length_c   1.000
_cell.angle_alpha   90.00
_cell.angle_beta   90.00
_cell.angle_gamma   90.00
#
_symmetry.space_group_name_H-M   'P 1'
#
loop_
_entity.id
_entity.type
_entity.pdbx_description
1 polymer ?
#
loop_
_entity_poly.entity_id
_entity_poly.type
_entity_poly.pdbx_seq_one_letter_code
_entity_poly.pdbx_strand_id
1 'polypeptide(L)'
;MGYYWPTMVKDCVDYARSCKPCQFHANFIHQRPEPLHPTIASWPFDSWGMDMVGPMPESAEGHIYILAATDYFSKWAEAVPLLSERKEEVAHFIKSNIIFRYGVPWCIITDDGKSFDNKQVADQ
;
A
#
# COMPACT_ATOMS: atom_id res chain seq x y z
N MET A 1 44.87 -9.68 -27.80
CA MET A 1 45.84 -9.52 -26.70
C MET A 1 45.07 -9.13 -25.45
N GLY A 2 45.26 -9.85 -24.34
CA GLY A 2 44.64 -9.53 -23.06
C GLY A 2 45.56 -8.68 -22.19
N TYR A 3 44.97 -7.85 -21.33
CA TYR A 3 45.70 -7.11 -20.30
C TYR A 3 45.62 -7.87 -18.98
N TYR A 4 46.70 -7.86 -18.20
CA TYR A 4 46.76 -8.50 -16.89
C TYR A 4 47.62 -7.66 -15.96
N TRP A 5 47.16 -7.51 -14.72
CA TRP A 5 47.96 -7.00 -13.60
C TRP A 5 47.44 -7.61 -12.27
N PRO A 6 48.29 -7.66 -11.22
CA PRO A 6 47.98 -8.42 -10.01
C PRO A 6 46.71 -7.98 -9.25
N THR A 7 46.32 -6.71 -9.34
CA THR A 7 45.18 -6.13 -8.62
C THR A 7 43.93 -5.97 -9.48
N MET A 8 43.93 -6.44 -10.72
CA MET A 8 42.86 -6.20 -11.71
C MET A 8 41.45 -6.45 -11.17
N VAL A 9 41.25 -7.57 -10.46
CA VAL A 9 39.93 -7.90 -9.88
C VAL A 9 39.53 -6.87 -8.81
N LYS A 10 40.45 -6.47 -7.95
CA LYS A 10 40.20 -5.48 -6.90
C LYS A 10 39.84 -4.12 -7.51
N ASP A 11 40.61 -3.68 -8.50
CA ASP A 11 40.41 -2.39 -9.15
C ASP A 11 39.06 -2.34 -9.89
N CYS A 12 38.65 -3.43 -10.54
CA CYS A 12 37.33 -3.55 -11.16
C CYS A 12 36.19 -3.44 -10.14
N VAL A 13 36.34 -4.09 -8.97
CA VAL A 13 35.34 -4.04 -7.89
C VAL A 13 35.26 -2.63 -7.30
N ASP A 14 36.40 -2.00 -7.03
CA ASP A 14 36.47 -0.65 -6.47
C ASP A 14 35.90 0.41 -7.44
N TYR A 15 36.13 0.23 -8.75
CA TYR A 15 35.50 1.05 -9.79
C TYR A 15 33.99 0.84 -9.84
N ALA A 16 33.50 -0.40 -9.83
CA ALA A 16 32.07 -0.70 -9.83
C ALA A 16 31.35 -0.13 -8.59
N ARG A 17 32.02 -0.12 -7.43
CA ARG A 17 31.53 0.49 -6.18
C ARG A 17 31.43 2.01 -6.25
N SER A 18 32.40 2.68 -6.89
CA SER A 18 32.42 4.14 -7.02
C SER A 18 31.58 4.68 -8.19
N CYS A 19 31.23 3.82 -9.15
CA CYS A 19 30.39 4.14 -10.30
C CYS A 19 28.93 4.41 -9.89
N LYS A 20 28.52 5.69 -9.81
CA LYS A 20 27.13 6.08 -9.49
C LYS A 20 26.08 5.46 -10.42
N PRO A 21 26.23 5.48 -11.77
CA PRO A 21 25.26 4.84 -12.65
C PRO A 21 25.12 3.35 -12.37
N CYS A 22 26.22 2.67 -12.06
CA CYS A 22 26.22 1.25 -11.71
C CYS A 22 25.46 1.01 -10.40
N GLN A 23 25.66 1.87 -9.39
CA GLN A 23 24.96 1.74 -8.10
C GLN A 23 23.46 2.05 -8.20
N PHE A 24 23.05 3.02 -9.01
CA PHE A 24 21.63 3.38 -9.19
C PHE A 24 20.83 2.34 -9.97
N HIS A 25 21.46 1.68 -10.96
CA HIS A 25 20.76 0.78 -11.89
C HIS A 25 21.11 -0.69 -11.68
N ALA A 26 21.95 -1.02 -10.69
CA ALA A 26 22.24 -2.41 -10.37
C ALA A 26 21.01 -3.11 -9.79
N ASN A 27 20.78 -4.33 -10.24
CA ASN A 27 19.75 -5.19 -9.67
C ASN A 27 20.21 -5.69 -8.29
N PHE A 28 19.44 -5.43 -7.25
CA PHE A 28 19.70 -5.90 -5.89
C PHE A 28 19.17 -7.32 -5.65
N ILE A 29 19.71 -8.29 -6.41
CA ILE A 29 19.21 -9.69 -6.45
C ILE A 29 19.46 -10.44 -5.12
N HIS A 30 20.35 -9.93 -4.26
CA HIS A 30 20.74 -10.57 -3.00
C HIS A 30 20.54 -9.68 -1.77
N GLN A 31 19.71 -8.64 -1.85
CA GLN A 31 19.28 -7.94 -0.65
C GLN A 31 18.50 -8.89 0.26
N ARG A 32 18.72 -8.79 1.57
CA ARG A 32 17.93 -9.55 2.53
C ARG A 32 16.47 -9.10 2.40
N PRO A 33 15.50 -10.02 2.37
CA PRO A 33 14.11 -9.64 2.49
C PRO A 33 13.93 -8.84 3.78
N GLU A 34 13.23 -7.72 3.70
CA GLU A 34 12.75 -7.08 4.92
C GLU A 34 11.72 -7.99 5.59
N PRO A 35 11.78 -8.16 6.93
CA PRO A 35 10.82 -8.98 7.63
C PRO A 35 9.42 -8.38 7.46
N LEU A 36 8.49 -9.17 6.93
CA LEU A 36 7.09 -8.81 6.89
C LEU A 36 6.54 -8.78 8.32
N HIS A 37 5.86 -7.70 8.68
CA HIS A 37 5.12 -7.58 9.93
C HIS A 37 3.63 -7.87 9.63
N PRO A 38 3.13 -9.10 9.88
CA PRO A 38 1.75 -9.42 9.59
C PRO A 38 0.82 -8.62 10.51
N THR A 39 -0.23 -8.04 9.93
CA THR A 39 -1.36 -7.51 10.71
C THR A 39 -2.09 -8.69 11.35
N ILE A 40 -2.03 -8.80 12.68
CA ILE A 40 -2.75 -9.83 13.44
C ILE A 40 -4.05 -9.21 13.93
N ALA A 41 -5.18 -9.65 13.37
CA ALA A 41 -6.51 -9.35 13.91
C ALA A 41 -6.93 -10.48 14.85
N SER A 42 -7.40 -10.14 16.05
CA SER A 42 -7.68 -11.14 17.11
C SER A 42 -9.12 -11.66 17.08
N TRP A 43 -10.04 -10.91 16.49
CA TRP A 43 -11.46 -11.26 16.35
C TRP A 43 -12.06 -10.61 15.10
N PRO A 44 -13.25 -11.07 14.61
CA PRO A 44 -13.93 -10.45 13.48
C PRO A 44 -14.16 -8.95 13.70
N PHE A 45 -13.94 -8.15 12.65
CA PHE A 45 -14.18 -6.71 12.61
C PHE A 45 -13.26 -5.85 13.48
N ASP A 46 -12.20 -6.44 14.04
CA ASP A 46 -11.17 -5.76 14.82
C ASP A 46 -10.33 -4.80 13.96
N SER A 47 -9.91 -5.26 12.79
CA SER A 47 -8.99 -4.51 11.92
C SER A 47 -9.41 -4.63 10.47
N TRP A 48 -9.48 -3.50 9.77
CA TRP A 48 -9.88 -3.47 8.37
C TRP A 48 -8.73 -2.95 7.49
N GLY A 49 -8.55 -3.56 6.34
CA GLY A 49 -7.76 -2.98 5.24
C GLY A 49 -8.70 -2.25 4.29
N MET A 50 -8.41 -1.01 3.92
CA MET A 50 -9.22 -0.22 3.01
C MET A 50 -8.39 0.30 1.85
N ASP A 51 -8.94 0.24 0.64
CA ASP A 51 -8.26 0.52 -0.61
C ASP A 51 -9.21 1.24 -1.59
N MET A 52 -8.66 2.15 -2.39
CA MET A 52 -9.38 2.91 -3.40
C MET A 52 -8.93 2.47 -4.80
N VAL A 53 -9.84 1.80 -5.51
CA VAL A 53 -9.59 1.29 -6.85
C VAL A 53 -10.08 2.30 -7.89
N GLY A 54 -9.17 2.85 -8.69
CA GLY A 54 -9.51 3.62 -9.88
C GLY A 54 -8.37 4.51 -10.39
N PRO A 55 -8.64 5.39 -11.37
CA PRO A 55 -9.92 5.57 -12.08
C PRO A 55 -10.22 4.42 -13.06
N MET A 56 -11.50 4.02 -13.13
CA MET A 56 -12.05 2.98 -14.01
C MET A 56 -12.94 3.57 -15.11
N PRO A 57 -13.29 2.79 -16.14
CA PRO A 57 -14.31 3.20 -17.10
C PRO A 57 -15.61 3.58 -16.41
N GLU A 58 -16.19 4.69 -16.85
CA GLU A 58 -17.40 5.25 -16.26
C GLU A 58 -18.55 4.25 -16.32
N SER A 59 -19.17 3.97 -15.17
CA SER A 59 -20.40 3.21 -15.11
C SER A 59 -21.57 3.98 -15.74
N ALA A 60 -22.70 3.31 -15.99
CA ALA A 60 -23.92 3.99 -16.45
C ALA A 60 -24.40 5.13 -15.54
N GLU A 61 -23.98 5.11 -14.27
CA GLU A 61 -24.33 6.10 -13.24
C GLU A 61 -23.19 7.10 -12.94
N GLY A 62 -22.10 7.08 -13.72
CA GLY A 62 -21.00 8.04 -13.58
C GLY A 62 -19.89 7.64 -12.61
N HIS A 63 -20.05 6.54 -11.86
CA HIS A 63 -19.01 6.08 -10.92
C HIS A 63 -17.74 5.66 -11.65
N ILE A 64 -16.59 6.11 -11.14
CA ILE A 64 -15.25 5.87 -11.70
C ILE A 64 -14.26 5.30 -10.68
N TYR A 65 -14.64 5.20 -9.41
CA TYR A 65 -13.83 4.60 -8.35
C TYR A 65 -14.63 3.52 -7.61
N ILE A 66 -13.93 2.58 -6.97
CA ILE A 66 -14.50 1.67 -5.96
C ILE A 66 -13.71 1.84 -4.68
N LEU A 67 -14.41 2.10 -3.58
CA LEU A 67 -13.83 2.03 -2.24
C LEU A 67 -14.14 0.64 -1.68
N ALA A 68 -13.09 -0.12 -1.38
CA ALA A 68 -13.20 -1.47 -0.83
C ALA A 68 -12.59 -1.51 0.57
N ALA A 69 -13.26 -2.17 1.51
CA ALA A 69 -12.70 -2.50 2.81
C ALA A 69 -12.86 -3.99 3.11
N THR A 70 -11.81 -4.60 3.65
CA THR A 70 -11.75 -6.03 3.98
C THR A 70 -11.37 -6.20 5.45
N ASP A 71 -12.18 -6.93 6.21
CA ASP A 71 -11.84 -7.35 7.57
C ASP A 71 -10.67 -8.34 7.53
N TYR A 72 -9.62 -8.07 8.31
CA TYR A 72 -8.42 -8.88 8.30
C TYR A 72 -8.61 -10.27 8.89
N PHE A 73 -9.54 -10.45 9.84
CA PHE A 73 -9.81 -11.72 10.50
C PHE A 73 -10.68 -12.65 9.63
N SER A 74 -11.90 -12.22 9.33
CA SER A 74 -12.90 -13.04 8.63
C SER A 74 -12.76 -13.01 7.11
N LYS A 75 -11.96 -12.08 6.57
CA LYS A 75 -11.89 -11.76 5.13
C LYS A 75 -13.22 -11.28 4.55
N TRP A 76 -14.12 -10.77 5.38
CA TRP A 76 -15.35 -10.13 4.94
C TRP A 76 -15.05 -8.84 4.16
N ALA A 77 -15.64 -8.68 2.98
CA ALA A 77 -15.41 -7.54 2.10
C ALA A 77 -16.67 -6.67 1.95
N GLU A 78 -16.49 -5.36 2.05
CA GLU A 78 -17.47 -4.33 1.73
C GLU A 78 -16.91 -3.47 0.60
N ALA A 79 -17.71 -3.16 -0.42
CA ALA A 79 -17.29 -2.32 -1.53
C ALA A 79 -18.42 -1.39 -1.97
N VAL A 80 -18.08 -0.12 -2.23
CA VAL A 80 -19.03 0.88 -2.74
C VAL A 80 -18.46 1.60 -3.95
N PRO A 81 -19.28 1.88 -4.98
CA PRO A 81 -18.86 2.70 -6.11
C PRO A 81 -18.84 4.18 -5.71
N LEU A 82 -17.86 4.93 -6.22
CA LEU A 82 -17.68 6.36 -5.95
C LEU A 82 -17.52 7.16 -7.26
N LEU A 83 -18.10 8.36 -7.26
CA LEU A 83 -17.97 9.34 -8.34
C LEU A 83 -16.63 10.08 -8.30
N SER A 84 -16.02 10.19 -7.12
CA SER A 84 -14.81 10.96 -6.88
C SER A 84 -14.11 10.47 -5.61
N GLU A 85 -12.79 10.65 -5.53
CA GLU A 85 -11.93 10.30 -4.37
C GLU A 85 -12.09 11.25 -3.16
N ARG A 86 -13.28 11.83 -2.99
CA ARG A 86 -13.55 12.82 -1.95
C ARG A 86 -13.51 12.20 -0.56
N LYS A 87 -12.92 12.93 0.39
CA LYS A 87 -12.74 12.48 1.79
C LYS A 87 -14.08 12.28 2.51
N GLU A 88 -15.09 13.06 2.16
CA GLU A 88 -16.43 12.96 2.76
C GLU A 88 -17.10 11.62 2.43
N GLU A 89 -16.88 11.10 1.22
CA GLU A 89 -17.43 9.81 0.79
C GLU A 89 -16.78 8.64 1.55
N VAL A 90 -15.46 8.72 1.77
CA VAL A 90 -14.72 7.74 2.58
C VAL A 90 -15.22 7.74 4.03
N ALA A 91 -15.37 8.93 4.63
CA ALA A 91 -15.89 9.04 5.99
C ALA A 91 -17.33 8.53 6.12
N HIS A 92 -18.18 8.80 5.11
CA HIS A 92 -19.54 8.27 5.05
C HIS A 92 -19.53 6.74 4.96
N PHE A 93 -18.70 6.16 4.10
CA PHE A 93 -18.55 4.71 3.99
C PHE A 93 -18.09 4.07 5.30
N ILE A 94 -17.06 4.60 5.97
CA ILE A 94 -16.60 4.06 7.26
C ILE A 94 -17.73 4.07 8.29
N LYS A 95 -18.50 5.17 8.39
CA LYS A 95 -19.61 5.24 9.33
C LYS A 95 -20.74 4.27 9.00
N SER A 96 -21.23 4.33 7.77
CA SER A 96 -22.44 3.62 7.34
C SER A 96 -22.21 2.13 7.10
N ASN A 97 -21.09 1.77 6.49
CA ASN A 97 -20.81 0.40 6.06
C ASN A 97 -19.99 -0.40 7.08
N ILE A 98 -19.19 0.27 7.92
CA ILE A 98 -18.36 -0.41 8.94
C ILE A 98 -18.95 -0.19 10.34
N ILE A 99 -18.95 1.05 10.84
CA ILE A 99 -19.26 1.35 12.24
C ILE A 99 -20.70 1.00 12.61
N PHE A 100 -21.69 1.42 11.81
CA PHE A 100 -23.10 1.18 12.13
C PHE A 100 -23.52 -0.28 11.98
N ARG A 101 -22.75 -1.10 11.25
CA ARG A 101 -23.08 -2.51 10.99
C ARG A 101 -22.32 -3.48 11.88
N TYR A 102 -21.04 -3.21 12.13
CA TYR A 102 -20.12 -4.14 12.77
C TYR A 102 -19.49 -3.60 14.06
N GLY A 103 -19.65 -2.30 14.33
CA GLY A 103 -19.04 -1.62 15.47
C GLY A 103 -17.77 -0.86 15.09
N VAL A 104 -17.18 -0.19 16.09
CA VAL A 104 -15.97 0.62 15.90
C VAL A 104 -14.75 -0.30 15.78
N PRO A 105 -14.03 -0.29 14.66
CA PRO A 105 -12.82 -1.10 14.52
C PRO A 105 -11.69 -0.54 15.39
N TRP A 106 -10.77 -1.40 15.81
CA TRP A 106 -9.55 -1.01 16.50
C TRP A 106 -8.60 -0.23 15.58
N CYS A 107 -8.48 -0.67 14.33
CA CYS A 107 -7.71 0.06 13.32
C CYS A 107 -8.25 -0.13 11.90
N ILE A 108 -8.05 0.90 11.08
CA ILE A 108 -8.26 0.84 9.63
C ILE A 108 -6.91 1.16 8.99
N ILE A 109 -6.40 0.23 8.20
CA ILE A 109 -5.15 0.36 7.47
C ILE A 109 -5.49 0.72 6.03
N THR A 110 -4.96 1.84 5.57
CA THR A 110 -5.09 2.30 4.18
C THR A 110 -3.72 2.28 3.52
N ASP A 111 -3.68 2.14 2.20
CA ASP A 111 -2.48 2.49 1.46
C ASP A 111 -2.31 4.03 1.45
N ASP A 112 -1.08 4.52 1.24
CA ASP A 112 -0.73 5.94 1.30
C ASP A 112 -1.22 6.71 0.05
N GLY A 113 -2.42 6.36 -0.43
CA GLY A 113 -3.14 7.11 -1.44
C GLY A 113 -3.46 8.50 -0.89
N LYS A 114 -3.30 9.54 -1.72
CA LYS A 114 -3.55 10.96 -1.35
C LYS A 114 -4.94 11.21 -0.73
N SER A 115 -5.89 10.31 -0.98
CA SER A 115 -7.25 10.31 -0.47
C SER A 115 -7.34 10.01 1.04
N PHE A 116 -6.34 9.32 1.62
CA PHE A 116 -6.33 8.90 3.03
C PHE A 116 -5.45 9.78 3.94
N ASP A 117 -4.70 10.72 3.37
CA ASP A 117 -3.83 11.63 4.11
C ASP A 117 -4.66 12.73 4.80
N ASN A 118 -5.17 12.45 6.02
CA ASN A 118 -5.74 13.49 6.90
C ASN A 118 -5.73 13.13 8.40
N LYS A 119 -5.39 14.14 9.22
CA LYS A 119 -5.39 14.12 10.70
C LYS A 119 -6.75 13.85 11.36
N GLN A 120 -7.83 13.76 10.59
CA GLN A 120 -9.16 13.42 11.10
C GLN A 120 -9.41 11.91 11.26
N VAL A 121 -8.57 11.07 10.64
CA VAL A 121 -8.62 9.59 10.81
C VAL A 121 -7.66 9.14 11.92
N ALA A 122 -6.69 9.98 12.30
CA ALA A 122 -5.66 9.68 13.30
C ALA A 122 -6.02 10.10 14.75
N ASP A 123 -7.07 10.89 14.95
CA ASP A 123 -7.57 11.28 16.27
C ASP A 123 -8.96 10.65 16.52
N GLN A 124 -8.97 9.35 16.82
CA GLN A 124 -10.02 8.69 17.61
C GLN A 124 -9.42 7.59 18.48
#